data_AF-A0A6J7U6A2-F1
#
_entry.id   AF-A0A6J7U6A2-F1
#
_cell.length_a   1.000
_cell.length_b   1.000
_cell.length_c   1.000
_cell.angle_alpha   90.00
_cell.angle_beta   90.00
_cell.angle_gamma   90.00
#
_symmetry.space_group_name_H-M   'P 1'
#
loop_
_entity.id
_entity.type
_entity.pdbx_description
1 polymer ?
#
loop_
_entity_poly.entity_id
_entity_poly.type
_entity_poly.pdbx_seq_one_letter_code
_entity_poly.pdbx_strand_id
1 'polypeptide(L)' 'MGEIARTRPAGSNTSELLAGGVHSIGKKIIEEAAEVWMAAEYESDEDLALEISQLIYYLQVMMLAREIEMDAVYQEL' A
#
# COMPACT_ATOMS: atom_id res chain seq x y z
N MET A 1 9.23 -7.03 -0.63
CA MET A 1 7.99 -7.35 0.12
C MET A 1 7.75 -8.83 0.37
N GLY A 2 7.90 -9.71 -0.62
CA GLY A 2 7.64 -11.15 -0.44
C GLY A 2 8.39 -11.80 0.73
N GLU A 3 9.63 -11.36 1.00
CA GLU A 3 10.40 -11.86 2.15
C GLU A 3 9.89 -11.34 3.49
N ILE A 4 9.41 -10.09 3.57
CA ILE A 4 8.77 -9.51 4.77
C ILE A 4 7.44 -10.21 5.07
N ALA A 5 6.63 -10.49 4.05
CA ALA A 5 5.38 -11.25 4.22
C ALA A 5 5.63 -12.68 4.71
N ARG A 6 6.71 -13.32 4.24
CA ARG A 6 7.12 -14.68 4.64
C ARG A 6 7.73 -14.74 6.04
N THR A 7 8.56 -13.77 6.40
CA THR A 7 9.32 -13.79 7.67
C THR A 7 8.64 -13.03 8.81
N ARG A 8 7.67 -12.16 8.50
CA ARG A 8 6.92 -11.30 9.43
C ARG A 8 7.80 -10.77 10.58
N PRO A 9 8.91 -10.08 10.27
CA PRO A 9 9.81 -9.59 11.31
C PRO A 9 9.03 -8.65 12.23
N ALA A 10 9.19 -8.83 13.54
CA ALA A 10 8.56 -8.00 14.55
C ALA A 10 9.03 -6.54 14.42
N GLY A 11 8.11 -5.59 14.48
CA GLY A 11 8.40 -4.15 14.32
C GLY A 11 8.41 -3.64 12.87
N SER A 12 8.11 -4.49 11.88
CA SER A 12 7.83 -4.02 10.52
C SER A 12 6.36 -3.58 10.40
N ASN A 13 6.13 -2.33 9.95
CA ASN A 13 4.79 -1.80 9.66
C ASN A 13 3.96 -2.75 8.77
N THR A 14 4.60 -3.45 7.83
CA THR A 14 3.92 -4.44 6.98
C THR A 14 3.39 -5.64 7.77
N SER A 15 4.16 -6.17 8.72
CA SER A 15 3.72 -7.32 9.55
C SER A 15 2.50 -6.96 10.40
N GLU A 16 2.47 -5.74 10.94
CA GLU A 16 1.36 -5.24 11.76
C GLU A 16 0.09 -5.01 10.93
N LEU A 17 0.23 -4.40 9.75
CA LEU A 17 -0.89 -4.22 8.81
C LEU A 17 -1.50 -5.55 8.37
N LEU A 18 -0.65 -6.54 8.05
CA LEU A 18 -1.11 -7.89 7.71
C LEU A 18 -1.83 -8.56 8.89
N ALA A 19 -1.35 -8.38 10.13
CA ALA A 19 -2.03 -8.87 11.33
C ALA A 19 -3.39 -8.16 11.57
N GLY A 20 -3.49 -6.88 11.21
CA GLY A 20 -4.74 -6.09 11.27
C GLY A 20 -5.76 -6.44 10.19
N GLY A 21 -5.38 -7.23 9.18
CA GLY A 21 -6.26 -7.75 8.13
C GLY A 21 -6.74 -6.71 7.11
N VAL A 22 -7.56 -7.19 6.17
CA VAL A 22 -8.04 -6.44 4.99
C VAL A 22 -8.68 -5.10 5.35
N HIS A 23 -9.47 -5.04 6.42
CA HIS A 23 -10.15 -3.79 6.81
C HIS A 23 -9.16 -2.69 7.22
N SER A 24 -8.10 -3.06 7.96
CA SER A 24 -7.09 -2.11 8.42
C SER A 24 -6.25 -1.59 7.25
N ILE A 25 -5.86 -2.48 6.33
CA ILE A 25 -5.15 -2.11 5.10
C ILE A 25 -6.02 -1.21 4.21
N GLY A 26 -7.31 -1.54 4.07
CA GLY A 26 -8.26 -0.76 3.27
C GLY A 26 -8.45 0.68 3.77
N LYS A 27 -8.42 0.91 5.10
CA LYS A 27 -8.44 2.27 5.66
C LYS A 27 -7.24 3.09 5.19
N LYS A 28 -6.04 2.50 5.26
CA LYS A 28 -4.82 3.17 4.79
C LYS A 28 -4.85 3.47 3.29
N ILE A 29 -5.35 2.56 2.46
CA ILE A 29 -5.52 2.83 1.02
C ILE A 29 -6.42 4.07 0.78
N ILE A 30 -7.53 4.20 1.50
CA ILE A 30 -8.43 5.35 1.36
C ILE A 30 -7.78 6.65 1.85
N GLU A 31 -7.02 6.59 2.94
CA GLU A 31 -6.26 7.72 3.48
C GLU A 31 -5.24 8.23 2.46
N GLU A 32 -4.35 7.37 1.95
CA GLU A 32 -3.34 7.78 0.98
C GLU A 32 -3.96 8.19 -0.36
N ALA A 33 -5.09 7.60 -0.77
CA ALA A 33 -5.79 8.03 -1.98
C ALA A 33 -6.32 9.47 -1.85
N ALA A 34 -6.79 9.86 -0.66
CA ALA A 34 -7.18 11.23 -0.38
C ALA A 34 -5.96 12.16 -0.37
N GLU A 35 -4.85 11.73 0.23
CA GLU A 35 -3.59 12.49 0.27
C GLU A 35 -2.98 12.68 -1.12
N VAL A 36 -2.97 11.65 -1.97
CA VAL A 36 -2.56 11.76 -3.38
C VAL A 36 -3.37 12.82 -4.12
N TRP A 37 -4.70 12.83 -3.95
CA TRP A 37 -5.54 13.85 -4.59
C TRP A 37 -5.21 15.25 -4.07
N MET A 38 -5.09 15.42 -2.75
CA MET A 38 -4.74 16.71 -2.15
C MET A 38 -3.36 17.19 -2.60
N ALA A 39 -2.35 16.32 -2.62
CA ALA A 39 -1.00 16.65 -3.06
C ALA A 39 -0.96 17.05 -4.54
N ALA A 40 -1.73 16.37 -5.39
CA ALA A 40 -1.81 16.69 -6.81
C ALA A 40 -2.43 18.06 -7.10
N GLU A 41 -3.30 18.57 -6.22
CA GLU A 41 -3.97 19.85 -6.37
C GLU A 41 -3.19 21.00 -5.73
N TYR A 42 -2.46 20.75 -4.63
CA TYR A 42 -1.98 21.80 -3.73
C TYR A 42 -0.51 21.74 -3.33
N GLU A 43 0.20 20.64 -3.58
CA GLU A 43 1.56 20.42 -3.05
C GLU A 43 2.61 20.29 -4.16
N SER A 44 3.86 20.03 -3.80
CA SER A 44 4.97 19.89 -4.74
C SER A 44 4.98 18.53 -5.44
N ASP A 45 5.69 18.42 -6.58
CA ASP A 45 5.91 17.14 -7.25
C ASP A 45 6.63 16.11 -6.36
N GLU A 46 7.49 16.57 -5.44
CA GLU A 46 8.17 15.70 -4.47
C GLU A 46 7.18 15.14 -3.44
N ASP A 47 6.26 15.96 -2.93
CA ASP A 47 5.23 15.53 -1.98
C ASP A 47 4.21 14.61 -2.67
N LEU A 48 3.79 14.94 -3.89
CA LEU A 48 2.92 14.07 -4.68
C LEU A 48 3.58 12.70 -4.94
N ALA A 49 4.86 12.69 -5.30
CA ALA A 49 5.60 11.44 -5.50
C ALA A 49 5.68 10.61 -4.21
N LEU A 50 5.81 11.26 -3.05
CA LEU A 50 5.76 10.60 -1.75
C LEU A 50 4.42 9.90 -1.55
N GLU A 51 3.29 10.60 -1.68
CA GLU A 51 1.97 10.00 -1.44
C GLU A 51 1.62 8.91 -2.44
N ILE A 52 2.00 9.07 -3.71
CA ILE A 52 1.85 8.00 -4.71
C ILE A 52 2.64 6.75 -4.28
N SER A 53 3.86 6.93 -3.76
CA SER A 53 4.69 5.80 -3.31
C SER A 53 4.05 5.07 -2.12
N GLN A 54 3.45 5.81 -1.19
CA GLN A 54 2.73 5.24 -0.04
C GLN A 54 1.48 4.47 -0.49
N LEU A 55 0.68 5.04 -1.39
CA LEU A 55 -0.49 4.38 -1.96
C LEU A 55 -0.10 3.07 -2.66
N ILE A 56 0.94 3.08 -3.50
CA ILE A 56 1.46 1.85 -4.15
C ILE A 56 1.89 0.83 -3.09
N TYR A 57 2.57 1.26 -2.03
CA TYR A 57 2.95 0.38 -0.93
C TYR A 57 1.73 -0.31 -0.30
N TYR A 58 0.66 0.42 0.07
CA TYR A 58 -0.51 -0.22 0.69
C TYR A 58 -1.31 -1.09 -0.28
N LEU A 59 -1.33 -0.77 -1.57
CA LEU A 59 -1.90 -1.64 -2.61
C LEU A 59 -1.14 -2.98 -2.65
N GLN A 60 0.19 -2.95 -2.61
CA GLN A 60 1.00 -4.18 -2.54
C GLN A 60 0.79 -4.96 -1.24
N VAL A 61 0.58 -4.28 -0.10
CA VAL A 61 0.22 -4.97 1.16
C VAL A 61 -1.15 -5.64 1.06
N MET A 62 -2.14 -5.01 0.42
CA MET A 62 -3.45 -5.61 0.15
C MET A 62 -3.34 -6.83 -0.76
N MET A 63 -2.52 -6.75 -1.80
CA MET A 63 -2.22 -7.87 -2.69
C MET A 63 -1.68 -9.07 -1.91
N LEU A 64 -0.72 -8.85 -1.01
CA LEU A 64 -0.18 -9.90 -0.14
C LEU A 64 -1.24 -10.48 0.81
N ALA A 65 -2.09 -9.64 1.39
CA ALA A 65 -3.19 -10.08 2.26
C ALA A 65 -4.26 -10.90 1.54
N ARG A 66 -4.34 -10.78 0.21
CA ARG A 66 -5.34 -11.44 -0.66
C ARG A 66 -4.72 -12.49 -1.60
N GLU A 67 -3.43 -12.73 -1.48
CA GLU A 67 -2.67 -13.67 -2.32
C GLU A 67 -2.78 -13.37 -3.83
N ILE A 68 -2.73 -12.07 -4.18
CA ILE A 68 -2.76 -11.59 -5.57
C ILE A 68 -1.34 -11.26 -6.02
N GLU A 69 -0.90 -11.88 -7.11
CA GLU A 69 0.40 -11.60 -7.73
C GLU A 69 0.33 -10.34 -8.61
N MET A 70 1.45 -9.62 -8.74
CA MET A 70 1.53 -8.39 -9.54
C MET A 70 1.19 -8.64 -11.02
N ASP A 71 1.60 -9.77 -11.57
CA ASP A 71 1.29 -10.15 -12.95
C ASP A 71 -0.22 -10.25 -13.19
N ALA A 72 -1.00 -10.69 -12.19
CA ALA A 72 -2.46 -10.74 -12.31
C ALA A 72 -3.07 -9.33 -12.37
N VAL A 73 -2.50 -8.35 -11.66
CA VAL A 73 -2.94 -6.94 -11.73
C VAL A 73 -2.60 -6.35 -13.10
N TYR A 74 -1.41 -6.62 -13.63
CA TYR A 74 -1.02 -6.12 -14.95
C TYR A 74 -1.82 -6.73 -16.11
N GLN A 75 -2.37 -7.93 -15.96
CA GLN A 75 -3.25 -8.55 -16.96
C GLN A 75 -4.61 -7.84 -17.09
N GLU A 76 -5.01 -7.05 -16.10
CA GLU A 76 -6.29 -6.33 -16.07
C GLU A 76 -6.21 -4.89 -16.62
N LEU A 77 -5.02 -4.44 -17.05
CA LEU A 77 -4.78 -3.13 -17.68
C LEU A 77 -4.85 -3.22 -19.22
#